data_AF-A0A3L5H9Q7-F1
#
_entry.id   AF-A0A3L5H9Q7-F1
#
_cell.length_a   1.000
_cell.length_b   1.000
_cell.length_c   1.000
_cell.angle_alpha   90.00
_cell.angle_beta   90.00
_cell.angle_gamma   90.00
#
_symmetry.space_group_name_H-M   'P 1'
#
loop_
_entity.id
_entity.type
_entity.pdbx_description
1 polymer ?
#
loop_
_entity_poly.entity_id
_entity_poly.type
_entity_poly.pdbx_seq_one_letter_code
_entity_poly.pdbx_strand_id
1 'polypeptide(L)'
;SDMTLDVQDGVLSNRNTKTRGGISSAGTLTVRAGMLNNQQGFMVGQKDMTLNAGTLDNRQGVLGSQASLQISSGTLMNQKGALKAGTDMLLSGGDVSNQEGTLAAGGDLNT
;
A
#
# COMPACT_ATOMS: atom_id res chain seq x y z
N SER A 1 -15.23 10.22 -2.26
CA SER A 1 -14.49 10.98 -3.27
C SER A 1 -13.11 10.37 -3.42
N ASP A 2 -12.46 10.62 -4.55
CA ASP A 2 -11.07 10.23 -4.76
C ASP A 2 -10.15 11.04 -3.84
N MET A 3 -8.97 10.50 -3.54
CA MET A 3 -7.97 11.10 -2.64
C MET A 3 -6.58 10.99 -3.25
N THR A 4 -5.82 12.07 -3.18
CA THR A 4 -4.39 12.08 -3.52
C THR A 4 -3.60 12.56 -2.31
N LEU A 5 -2.57 11.79 -1.93
CA LEU A 5 -1.61 12.13 -0.89
C LEU A 5 -0.23 12.22 -1.55
N ASP A 6 0.31 13.43 -1.64
CA ASP A 6 1.59 13.66 -2.30
C ASP A 6 2.51 14.41 -1.33
N VAL A 7 3.56 13.73 -0.88
CA VAL A 7 4.62 14.33 -0.07
C VAL A 7 5.96 14.36 -0.81
N GLN A 8 5.96 14.14 -2.13
CA GLN A 8 7.15 14.09 -2.99
C GLN A 8 8.21 13.15 -2.39
N ASP A 9 9.44 13.60 -2.16
CA ASP A 9 10.52 12.81 -1.54
C ASP A 9 10.41 12.69 -0.01
N GLY A 10 9.35 13.24 0.59
CA GLY A 10 9.11 13.25 2.02
C GLY A 10 8.58 11.93 2.59
N VAL A 11 8.23 11.96 3.89
CA VAL A 11 7.70 10.80 4.62
C VAL A 11 6.20 10.95 4.83
N LEU A 12 5.42 9.99 4.32
CA LEU A 12 4.00 9.83 4.68
C LEU A 12 3.90 8.76 5.79
N SER A 13 3.50 9.18 6.99
CA SER A 13 3.34 8.28 8.13
C SER A 13 1.88 7.94 8.37
N ASN A 14 1.56 6.64 8.30
CA ASN A 14 0.29 6.04 8.68
C ASN A 14 0.49 4.95 9.75
N ARG A 15 1.56 5.09 10.55
CA ARG A 15 1.98 4.09 11.54
C ARG A 15 1.01 3.99 12.72
N ASN A 16 0.76 2.78 13.21
CA ASN A 16 -0.09 2.51 14.38
C ASN A 16 -1.54 3.04 14.25
N THR A 17 -2.06 3.12 13.03
CA THR A 17 -3.42 3.63 12.77
C THR A 17 -4.45 2.54 12.55
N LYS A 18 -4.06 1.25 12.63
CA LYS A 18 -4.93 0.11 12.31
C LYS A 18 -6.24 0.07 13.10
N THR A 19 -6.23 0.52 14.36
CA THR A 19 -7.41 0.63 15.23
C THR A 19 -7.96 2.06 15.31
N ARG A 20 -7.38 3.01 14.58
CA ARG A 20 -7.69 4.45 14.61
C ARG A 20 -8.24 4.97 13.27
N GLY A 21 -8.71 4.08 12.40
CA GLY A 21 -9.31 4.41 11.11
C GLY A 21 -8.30 4.55 9.95
N GLY A 22 -7.07 4.96 10.22
CA GLY A 22 -6.01 5.04 9.20
C GLY A 22 -6.35 5.96 8.03
N ILE A 23 -5.82 5.64 6.86
CA ILE A 23 -6.08 6.37 5.63
C ILE A 23 -7.13 5.60 4.83
N SER A 24 -8.24 6.26 4.49
CA SER A 24 -9.33 5.64 3.75
C SER A 24 -9.86 6.59 2.68
N SER A 25 -9.85 6.15 1.43
CA SER A 25 -10.49 6.85 0.31
C SER A 25 -11.77 6.11 -0.08
N ALA A 26 -12.89 6.84 -0.17
CA ALA A 26 -14.14 6.29 -0.70
C ALA A 26 -14.15 6.14 -2.23
N GLY A 27 -13.07 6.55 -2.91
CA GLY A 27 -12.86 6.39 -4.34
C GLY A 27 -11.47 5.85 -4.63
N THR A 28 -10.86 6.33 -5.71
CA THR A 28 -9.47 6.03 -6.04
C THR A 28 -8.54 6.64 -5.00
N LEU A 29 -7.48 5.93 -4.62
CA LEU A 29 -6.42 6.45 -3.75
C LEU A 29 -5.10 6.51 -4.54
N THR A 30 -4.54 7.70 -4.67
CA THR A 30 -3.19 7.90 -5.22
C THR A 30 -2.24 8.38 -4.13
N VAL A 31 -1.09 7.71 -3.98
CA VAL A 31 -0.07 8.07 -3.00
C VAL A 31 1.29 8.25 -3.68
N ARG A 32 1.98 9.35 -3.37
CA ARG A 32 3.37 9.63 -3.76
C ARG A 32 4.18 10.03 -2.53
N ALA A 33 5.28 9.34 -2.25
CA ALA A 33 6.14 9.63 -1.10
C ALA A 33 7.58 9.10 -1.29
N GLY A 34 8.60 9.74 -0.74
CA GLY A 34 9.94 9.15 -0.68
C GLY A 34 9.93 7.91 0.22
N MET A 35 9.21 8.01 1.35
CA MET A 35 8.93 6.89 2.24
C MET A 35 7.46 6.87 2.65
N LEU A 36 6.82 5.72 2.52
CA LEU A 36 5.52 5.44 3.12
C LEU A 36 5.69 4.45 4.28
N ASN A 37 5.39 4.92 5.50
CA ASN A 37 5.40 4.12 6.72
C ASN A 37 3.96 3.73 7.10
N ASN A 38 3.55 2.52 6.72
CA ASN A 38 2.28 1.89 7.07
C ASN A 38 2.46 0.78 8.13
N GLN A 39 3.52 0.80 8.93
CA GLN A 39 3.75 -0.23 9.95
C GLN A 39 2.63 -0.21 11.00
N GLN A 40 2.00 -1.37 11.25
CA GLN A 40 0.80 -1.47 12.10
C GLN A 40 -0.29 -0.43 11.71
N GLY A 41 -0.27 0.00 10.45
CA GLY A 41 -1.21 0.95 9.88
C GLY A 41 -2.35 0.27 9.12
N PHE A 42 -3.32 1.07 8.72
CA PHE A 42 -4.40 0.65 7.82
C PHE A 42 -4.59 1.71 6.73
N MET A 43 -4.45 1.29 5.47
CA MET A 43 -4.64 2.13 4.30
C MET A 43 -5.56 1.42 3.30
N VAL A 44 -6.67 2.05 2.90
CA VAL A 44 -7.63 1.44 1.99
C VAL A 44 -8.15 2.40 0.93
N GLY A 45 -8.29 1.91 -0.30
CA GLY A 45 -9.03 2.54 -1.39
C GLY A 45 -10.27 1.70 -1.72
N GLN A 46 -11.44 2.33 -1.80
CA GLN A 46 -12.69 1.65 -2.19
C GLN A 46 -12.80 1.43 -3.72
N LYS A 47 -11.92 2.07 -4.50
CA LYS A 47 -11.66 1.76 -5.91
C LYS A 47 -10.16 1.48 -6.08
N ASP A 48 -9.61 1.76 -7.26
CA ASP A 48 -8.20 1.53 -7.55
C ASP A 48 -7.27 2.27 -6.57
N MET A 49 -6.13 1.64 -6.29
CA MET A 49 -5.06 2.26 -5.53
C MET A 49 -3.78 2.26 -6.34
N THR A 50 -3.15 3.42 -6.45
CA THR A 50 -1.82 3.59 -7.04
C THR A 50 -0.88 4.18 -6.00
N LEU A 51 0.27 3.54 -5.78
CA LEU A 51 1.28 3.95 -4.82
C LEU A 51 2.63 4.00 -5.50
N ASN A 52 3.26 5.17 -5.47
CA ASN A 52 4.64 5.34 -5.87
C ASN A 52 5.45 5.78 -4.66
N ALA A 53 6.45 4.98 -4.26
CA ALA A 53 7.33 5.38 -3.18
C ALA A 53 8.76 4.88 -3.33
N GLY A 54 9.75 5.60 -2.81
CA GLY A 54 11.12 5.05 -2.71
C GLY A 54 11.14 3.79 -1.85
N THR A 55 10.61 3.91 -0.62
CA THR A 55 10.46 2.82 0.34
C THR A 55 9.02 2.71 0.83
N LEU A 56 8.47 1.50 0.82
CA LEU A 56 7.18 1.15 1.42
C LEU A 56 7.38 0.17 2.58
N ASP A 57 7.13 0.61 3.81
CA ASP A 57 7.11 -0.23 5.02
C ASP A 57 5.66 -0.54 5.44
N ASN A 58 5.18 -1.73 5.08
CA ASN A 58 3.88 -2.27 5.44
C ASN A 58 3.96 -3.38 6.52
N ARG A 59 5.04 -3.46 7.28
CA ARG A 59 5.21 -4.52 8.29
C ARG A 59 4.07 -4.50 9.32
N GLN A 60 3.45 -5.66 9.56
CA GLN A 60 2.28 -5.78 10.47
C GLN A 60 1.08 -4.86 10.10
N GLY A 61 1.17 -4.14 8.98
CA GLY A 61 0.17 -3.23 8.47
C GLY A 61 -0.80 -3.91 7.52
N VAL A 62 -1.78 -3.14 7.07
CA VAL A 62 -2.72 -3.54 6.02
C VAL A 62 -2.80 -2.42 4.99
N LEU A 63 -2.61 -2.77 3.73
CA LEU A 63 -2.81 -1.90 2.59
C LEU A 63 -3.68 -2.65 1.57
N GLY A 64 -4.81 -2.06 1.21
CA GLY A 64 -5.82 -2.76 0.42
C GLY A 64 -6.54 -1.88 -0.58
N SER A 65 -6.81 -2.43 -1.76
CA SER A 65 -7.74 -1.90 -2.74
C SER A 65 -8.93 -2.83 -2.88
N GLN A 66 -10.15 -2.30 -2.98
CA GLN A 66 -11.32 -3.11 -3.37
C GLN A 66 -11.35 -3.40 -4.88
N ALA A 67 -10.54 -2.71 -5.67
CA ALA A 67 -10.33 -2.97 -7.10
C ALA A 67 -8.85 -3.32 -7.34
N SER A 68 -8.20 -2.68 -8.31
CA SER A 68 -6.79 -2.95 -8.61
C SER A 68 -5.84 -2.28 -7.62
N LEU A 69 -4.70 -2.92 -7.36
CA LEU A 69 -3.62 -2.37 -6.55
C LEU A 69 -2.34 -2.30 -7.39
N GLN A 70 -1.81 -1.10 -7.57
CA GLN A 70 -0.55 -0.87 -8.26
C GLN A 70 0.45 -0.23 -7.29
N ILE A 71 1.58 -0.90 -7.08
CA ILE A 71 2.66 -0.44 -6.20
C ILE A 71 3.93 -0.36 -7.04
N SER A 72 4.55 0.82 -7.04
CA SER A 72 5.89 1.06 -7.57
C SER A 72 6.79 1.48 -6.42
N SER A 73 7.76 0.64 -6.06
CA SER A 73 8.72 0.98 -5.01
C SER A 73 10.10 0.37 -5.15
N GLY A 74 11.14 1.13 -4.81
CA GLY A 74 12.52 0.62 -4.75
C GLY A 74 12.71 -0.44 -3.68
N THR A 75 12.02 -0.31 -2.54
CA THR A 75 12.00 -1.32 -1.48
C THR A 75 10.61 -1.49 -0.91
N LEU A 76 10.13 -2.73 -0.85
CA LEU A 76 8.85 -3.12 -0.27
C LEU A 76 9.05 -4.09 0.90
N MET A 77 8.71 -3.66 2.11
CA MET A 77 8.74 -4.46 3.33
C MET A 77 7.31 -4.81 3.77
N ASN A 78 6.88 -6.05 3.58
CA ASN A 78 5.54 -6.54 3.94
C ASN A 78 5.56 -7.66 4.99
N GLN A 79 6.61 -7.75 5.82
CA GLN A 79 6.73 -8.84 6.79
C GLN A 79 5.61 -8.80 7.84
N LYS A 80 4.92 -9.93 8.03
CA LYS A 80 3.71 -10.02 8.88
C LYS A 80 2.59 -9.03 8.50
N GLY A 81 2.71 -8.37 7.35
CA GLY A 81 1.76 -7.40 6.82
C GLY A 81 0.85 -8.03 5.78
N ALA A 82 -0.07 -7.22 5.23
CA ALA A 82 -0.95 -7.64 4.14
C ALA A 82 -1.05 -6.56 3.06
N LEU A 83 -0.81 -6.97 1.82
CA LEU A 83 -1.20 -6.26 0.60
C LEU A 83 -2.37 -7.02 -0.03
N LYS A 84 -3.47 -6.33 -0.30
CA LYS A 84 -4.70 -6.93 -0.84
C LYS A 84 -5.24 -6.15 -2.03
N ALA A 85 -5.56 -6.84 -3.10
CA ALA A 85 -6.31 -6.30 -4.23
C ALA A 85 -7.61 -7.09 -4.39
N GLY A 86 -8.72 -6.40 -4.65
CA GLY A 86 -9.98 -7.05 -4.99
C GLY A 86 -9.96 -7.65 -6.40
N THR A 87 -9.15 -7.07 -7.30
CA THR A 87 -8.85 -7.62 -8.62
C THR A 87 -7.35 -7.83 -8.77
N ASP A 88 -6.71 -7.20 -9.74
CA ASP A 88 -5.31 -7.41 -10.08
C ASP A 88 -4.38 -6.65 -9.13
N MET A 89 -3.22 -7.26 -8.87
CA MET A 89 -2.11 -6.64 -8.17
C MET A 89 -0.90 -6.57 -9.09
N LEU A 90 -0.35 -5.37 -9.23
CA LEU A 90 0.93 -5.13 -9.87
C LEU A 90 1.90 -4.56 -8.84
N LEU A 91 2.95 -5.31 -8.53
CA LEU A 91 4.11 -4.84 -7.80
C LEU A 91 5.21 -4.58 -8.83
N SER A 92 5.90 -3.46 -8.70
CA SER A 92 6.98 -3.09 -9.60
C SER A 92 8.07 -2.34 -8.84
N GLY A 93 9.32 -2.50 -9.27
CA GLY A 93 10.47 -1.79 -8.69
C GLY A 93 11.60 -2.73 -8.27
N GLY A 94 12.12 -2.52 -7.05
CA GLY A 94 13.30 -3.23 -6.55
C GLY A 94 12.96 -4.39 -5.62
N ASP A 95 13.50 -4.38 -4.41
CA ASP A 95 13.44 -5.52 -3.49
C ASP A 95 12.07 -5.69 -2.83
N VAL A 96 11.56 -6.92 -2.81
CA VAL A 96 10.31 -7.28 -2.14
C VAL A 96 10.57 -8.29 -1.02
N SER A 97 10.20 -7.93 0.20
CA SER A 97 10.38 -8.75 1.40
C SER A 97 9.02 -9.06 2.04
N ASN A 98 8.55 -10.30 1.88
CA ASN A 98 7.20 -10.73 2.28
C ASN A 98 7.20 -11.90 3.30
N GLN A 99 8.19 -11.98 4.20
CA GLN A 99 8.29 -13.06 5.17
C GLN A 99 7.11 -13.03 6.15
N GLU A 100 6.37 -14.15 6.25
CA GLU A 100 5.12 -14.25 7.02
C GLU A 100 4.06 -13.21 6.62
N GLY A 101 4.23 -12.55 5.47
CA GLY A 101 3.31 -11.55 4.94
C GLY A 101 2.34 -12.15 3.93
N THR A 102 1.28 -11.40 3.63
CA THR A 102 0.29 -11.78 2.61
C THR A 102 0.34 -10.83 1.43
N LEU A 103 0.44 -11.40 0.23
CA LEU A 103 0.09 -10.75 -1.04
C LEU A 103 -1.12 -11.51 -1.58
N ALA A 104 -2.27 -10.85 -1.70
CA ALA A 104 -3.50 -11.48 -2.18
C ALA A 104 -4.16 -10.60 -3.23
N ALA A 105 -4.35 -11.17 -4.42
CA ALA A 105 -5.11 -10.57 -5.51
C ALA A 105 -6.35 -11.43 -5.77
N GLY A 106 -7.47 -10.79 -6.12
CA GLY A 106 -8.64 -11.50 -6.62
C GLY A 106 -8.50 -11.91 -8.09
N GLY A 107 -7.60 -11.25 -8.82
CA GLY A 107 -7.19 -11.58 -10.18
C GLY A 107 -5.69 -11.92 -10.24
N ASP A 108 -4.99 -11.35 -11.22
CA ASP A 108 -3.58 -11.64 -11.43
C ASP A 108 -2.70 -10.97 -10.37
N LEU A 109 -1.63 -11.65 -9.97
CA LEU A 109 -0.54 -11.10 -9.16
C LEU A 109 0.73 -11.05 -10.00
N ASN A 110 1.12 -9.85 -10.42
CA ASN A 110 2.32 -9.58 -11.18
C ASN A 110 3.34 -8.85 -10.29
N THR A 111 4.60 -9.27 -10.33
CA THR A 111 5.68 -8.75 -9.47
C THR A 111 6.95 -8.48 -10.23
#